data_AF-A0A327KM19-F1
#
_entry.id   AF-A0A327KM19-F1
#
_cell.length_a   1.000
_cell.length_b   1.000
_cell.length_c   1.000
_cell.angle_alpha   90.00
_cell.angle_beta   90.00
_cell.angle_gamma   90.00
#
_symmetry.space_group_name_H-M   'P 1'
#
loop_
_entity.id
_entity.type
_entity.pdbx_description
1 polymer ?
#
loop_
_entity_poly.entity_id
_entity_poly.type
_entity_poly.pdbx_seq_one_letter_code
_entity_poly.pdbx_strand_id
1 'polypeptide(L)'
;MAALTKNHGVRFIDSGEDARTVQVPDFSTITIVASADEANPATFPLETNVHLYGDEAERIAKLGDAGELSAAIDDILAEGVSPSMIIRRVEKKSTRNEMLGSVIGDPSDRTGLWGLLDARAQTSVRPGLIVCPGFCNDSPIGATTVTMTNEGSGYTEATVTFTAAGAQVVPKGKAVIQGGKVVGVTIDDAGFGIPNTVTMAITGDGSGAAGTVATGPVANPVALAMSAVAKRLLAIGICDAPNLDRVQAALWAERLRRDNGRYLYAIDPAVRRFAVVDGSDDTILTRPASTTVAALFAKRDRERGGPYWSPENQTSSAIVGVARPI
;
A
#
# COMPACT_ATOMS: atom_id res chain seq x y z
N MET A 1 -2.20 -3.88 58.18
CA MET A 1 -1.53 -3.11 59.26
C MET A 1 -0.15 -2.70 58.79
N ALA A 2 0.16 -1.40 58.73
CA ALA A 2 1.46 -0.91 58.27
C ALA A 2 2.59 -1.31 59.24
N ALA A 3 3.66 -1.89 58.71
CA ALA A 3 4.86 -2.29 59.44
C ALA A 3 5.76 -1.09 59.73
N LEU A 4 5.45 -0.32 60.78
CA LEU A 4 6.20 0.91 61.13
C LEU A 4 7.33 0.69 62.16
N THR A 5 7.61 -0.55 62.57
CA THR A 5 8.62 -0.86 63.60
C THR A 5 9.92 -1.39 62.99
N LYS A 6 11.05 -0.86 63.45
CA LYS A 6 12.41 -1.21 62.98
C LYS A 6 12.72 -2.69 63.22
N ASN A 7 13.20 -3.41 62.20
CA ASN A 7 13.57 -4.83 62.26
C ASN A 7 14.96 -5.06 61.62
N HIS A 8 15.70 -6.06 62.10
CA HIS A 8 16.86 -6.64 61.41
C HIS A 8 16.53 -8.08 61.02
N GLY A 9 16.53 -8.37 59.71
CA GLY A 9 16.16 -9.67 59.15
C GLY A 9 15.02 -9.57 58.13
N VAL A 10 14.72 -10.69 57.46
CA VAL A 10 13.63 -10.77 56.47
C VAL A 10 12.29 -10.84 57.18
N ARG A 11 11.31 -10.04 56.73
CA ARG A 11 9.91 -10.11 57.18
C ARG A 11 9.03 -10.52 56.01
N PHE A 12 8.19 -11.53 56.23
CA PHE A 12 7.07 -11.83 55.36
C PHE A 12 5.90 -10.91 55.75
N ILE A 13 5.43 -10.13 54.79
CA ILE A 13 4.24 -9.30 54.93
C ILE A 13 3.26 -9.85 53.91
N ASP A 14 2.20 -10.46 54.40
CA ASP A 14 1.06 -10.88 53.57
C ASP A 14 0.21 -9.64 53.30
N SER A 15 0.54 -8.96 52.20
CA SER A 15 -0.31 -7.94 51.60
C SER A 15 -1.16 -8.66 50.57
N GLY A 16 -2.48 -8.56 50.66
CA GLY A 16 -3.36 -9.08 49.60
C GLY A 16 -2.89 -8.51 48.27
N GLU A 17 -2.46 -9.37 47.36
CA GLU A 17 -2.13 -8.96 46.00
C GLU A 17 -3.42 -8.50 45.32
N ASP A 18 -3.47 -7.23 44.92
CA ASP A 18 -4.45 -6.83 43.92
C ASP A 18 -4.08 -7.55 42.62
N ALA A 19 -5.01 -8.35 42.10
CA ALA A 19 -4.81 -9.07 40.86
C ALA A 19 -4.43 -8.08 39.75
N ARG A 20 -3.18 -8.17 39.27
CA ARG A 20 -2.79 -7.42 38.06
C ARG A 20 -3.45 -8.10 36.88
N THR A 21 -4.33 -7.37 36.19
CA THR A 21 -4.97 -7.86 34.96
C THR A 21 -3.89 -8.21 33.93
N VAL A 22 -3.89 -9.46 33.47
CA VAL A 22 -3.05 -9.86 32.33
C VAL A 22 -3.64 -9.23 31.09
N GLN A 23 -2.96 -8.23 30.54
CA GLN A 23 -3.28 -7.68 29.23
C GLN A 23 -2.62 -8.53 28.15
N VAL A 24 -3.43 -9.16 27.31
CA VAL A 24 -2.92 -9.81 26.10
C VAL A 24 -2.61 -8.72 25.08
N PRO A 25 -1.39 -8.68 24.51
CA PRO A 25 -1.06 -7.71 23.47
C PRO A 25 -1.92 -7.95 22.22
N ASP A 26 -2.51 -6.87 21.70
CA ASP A 26 -3.19 -6.89 20.40
C ASP A 26 -2.14 -6.76 19.28
N PHE A 27 -2.00 -7.81 18.48
CA PHE A 27 -1.11 -7.86 17.32
C PHE A 27 -1.85 -7.56 16.01
N SER A 28 -3.18 -7.46 16.05
CA SER A 28 -4.07 -7.46 14.89
C SER A 28 -4.63 -6.08 14.54
N THR A 29 -4.04 -5.01 15.08
CA THR A 29 -4.48 -3.63 14.80
C THR A 29 -4.37 -3.34 13.30
N ILE A 30 -5.52 -3.05 12.68
CA ILE A 30 -5.64 -2.79 11.25
C ILE A 30 -5.33 -1.33 10.98
N THR A 31 -4.39 -1.07 10.08
CA THR A 31 -4.00 0.27 9.69
C THR A 31 -4.40 0.54 8.27
N ILE A 32 -5.17 1.60 8.04
CA ILE A 32 -5.69 1.98 6.73
C ILE A 32 -5.03 3.29 6.30
N VAL A 33 -4.36 3.28 5.15
CA VAL A 33 -3.79 4.48 4.52
C VAL A 33 -4.55 4.75 3.23
N ALA A 34 -5.38 5.79 3.22
CA ALA A 34 -6.17 6.16 2.05
C ALA A 34 -6.64 7.62 2.12
N SER A 35 -7.28 8.11 1.06
CA SER A 35 -7.85 9.46 1.07
C SER A 35 -9.25 9.47 1.67
N ALA A 36 -9.58 10.60 2.30
CA ALA A 36 -10.93 10.99 2.66
C ALA A 36 -11.00 12.50 2.53
N ASP A 37 -11.76 13.01 1.56
CA ASP A 37 -11.78 14.45 1.26
C ASP A 37 -12.71 15.20 2.22
N GLU A 38 -13.85 14.60 2.53
CA GLU A 38 -14.88 15.16 3.44
C GLU A 38 -14.57 14.97 4.93
N ALA A 39 -13.46 14.30 5.27
CA ALA A 39 -13.13 14.02 6.66
C ALA A 39 -12.91 15.32 7.45
N ASN A 40 -13.49 15.39 8.65
CA ASN A 40 -13.34 16.52 9.56
C ASN A 40 -11.85 16.69 9.93
N PRO A 41 -11.19 17.80 9.56
CA PRO A 41 -9.75 17.95 9.72
C PRO A 41 -9.30 18.08 11.18
N ALA A 42 -10.20 18.41 12.11
CA ALA A 42 -9.87 18.44 13.53
C ALA A 42 -9.83 17.03 14.15
N THR A 43 -10.66 16.11 13.65
CA THR A 43 -10.71 14.72 14.13
C THR A 43 -9.74 13.83 13.35
N PHE A 44 -9.63 14.05 12.05
CA PHE A 44 -8.74 13.34 11.12
C PHE A 44 -7.88 14.34 10.35
N PRO A 45 -6.82 14.88 11.00
CA PRO A 45 -5.85 15.72 10.33
C PRO A 45 -5.12 14.94 9.23
N LEU A 46 -4.68 15.65 8.20
CA LEU A 46 -3.82 15.06 7.17
C LEU A 46 -2.51 14.56 7.79
N GLU A 47 -1.99 13.46 7.24
CA GLU A 47 -0.68 12.89 7.57
C GLU A 47 -0.46 12.59 9.07
N THR A 48 -1.55 12.43 9.82
CA THR A 48 -1.55 12.12 11.26
C THR A 48 -2.25 10.80 11.50
N ASN A 49 -1.66 9.95 12.34
CA ASN A 49 -2.25 8.66 12.69
C ASN A 49 -3.31 8.88 13.78
N VAL A 50 -4.52 8.41 13.52
CA VAL A 50 -5.65 8.51 14.45
C VAL A 50 -6.12 7.11 14.79
N HIS A 51 -6.09 6.75 16.06
CA HIS A 51 -6.59 5.46 16.54
C HIS A 51 -8.06 5.56 16.93
N LEU A 52 -8.83 4.56 16.55
CA LEU A 52 -10.25 4.39 16.87
C LEU A 52 -10.63 2.91 16.90
N TYR A 53 -11.72 2.60 17.58
CA TYR A 53 -12.34 1.29 17.56
C TYR A 53 -13.58 1.26 16.65
N GLY A 54 -13.95 0.06 16.19
CA GLY A 54 -15.07 -0.14 15.28
C GLY A 54 -16.46 0.19 15.84
N ASP A 55 -16.59 0.40 17.15
CA ASP A 55 -17.81 0.83 17.83
C ASP A 55 -17.93 2.35 17.98
N GLU A 56 -16.89 3.13 17.64
CA GLU A 56 -16.89 4.59 17.66
C GLU A 56 -17.64 5.20 16.45
N ALA A 57 -18.90 4.83 16.25
CA ALA A 57 -19.70 5.20 15.07
C ALA A 57 -19.76 6.71 14.81
N GLU A 58 -19.89 7.54 15.85
CA GLU A 58 -19.91 9.01 15.74
C GLU A 58 -18.58 9.58 15.24
N ARG A 59 -17.46 8.93 15.57
CA ARG A 59 -16.14 9.34 15.11
C ARG A 59 -15.90 8.86 13.69
N ILE A 60 -16.32 7.66 13.35
CA ILE A 60 -16.26 7.11 11.99
C ILE A 60 -17.07 7.98 11.02
N ALA A 61 -18.28 8.42 11.42
CA ALA A 61 -19.13 9.31 10.62
C ALA A 61 -18.45 10.65 10.25
N LYS A 62 -17.44 11.09 11.02
CA LYS A 62 -16.66 12.30 10.70
C LYS A 62 -15.65 12.10 9.57
N LEU A 63 -15.51 10.91 8.99
CA LEU A 63 -14.71 10.68 7.79
C LEU A 63 -15.42 11.14 6.52
N GLY A 64 -16.76 11.22 6.54
CA GLY A 64 -17.56 11.45 5.33
C GLY A 64 -17.52 10.27 4.37
N ASP A 65 -18.16 10.44 3.21
CA ASP A 65 -18.34 9.37 2.22
C ASP A 65 -17.41 9.53 1.01
N ALA A 66 -16.89 10.74 0.79
CA ALA A 66 -15.89 10.99 -0.25
C ALA A 66 -14.49 10.44 0.12
N GLY A 67 -14.15 9.26 -0.38
CA GLY A 67 -12.82 8.67 -0.26
C GLY A 67 -12.86 7.16 -0.18
N GLU A 68 -11.73 6.56 0.22
CA GLU A 68 -11.61 5.10 0.37
C GLU A 68 -11.60 4.66 1.84
N LEU A 69 -11.44 5.59 2.80
CA LEU A 69 -11.35 5.27 4.23
C LEU A 69 -12.68 4.78 4.82
N SER A 70 -13.79 5.47 4.59
CA SER A 70 -15.11 5.10 5.12
C SER A 70 -15.54 3.74 4.59
N ALA A 71 -15.50 3.56 3.27
CA ALA A 71 -15.81 2.29 2.62
C ALA A 71 -14.94 1.12 3.13
N ALA A 72 -13.65 1.37 3.41
CA ALA A 72 -12.76 0.35 3.96
C ALA A 72 -13.12 -0.05 5.40
N ILE A 73 -13.54 0.91 6.23
CA ILE A 73 -14.02 0.64 7.60
C ILE A 73 -15.32 -0.15 7.54
N ASP A 74 -16.28 0.24 6.70
CA ASP A 74 -17.52 -0.51 6.51
C ASP A 74 -17.25 -1.94 6.06
N ASP A 75 -16.27 -2.14 5.18
CA ASP A 75 -15.90 -3.47 4.72
C ASP A 75 -15.40 -4.36 5.87
N ILE A 76 -14.63 -3.78 6.79
CA ILE A 76 -14.11 -4.44 7.98
C ILE A 76 -15.23 -4.74 8.99
N LEU A 77 -16.09 -3.76 9.26
CA LEU A 77 -17.19 -3.92 10.23
C LEU A 77 -18.22 -4.95 9.77
N ALA A 78 -18.47 -5.03 8.47
CA ALA A 78 -19.41 -5.98 7.89
C ALA A 78 -18.97 -7.45 8.04
N GLU A 79 -17.71 -7.73 8.40
CA GLU A 79 -17.25 -9.08 8.81
C GLU A 79 -17.67 -9.49 10.23
N GLY A 80 -18.35 -8.59 10.95
CA GLY A 80 -18.84 -8.78 12.31
C GLY A 80 -17.75 -8.61 13.36
N VAL A 81 -16.74 -7.79 13.09
CA VAL A 81 -15.65 -7.49 14.02
C VAL A 81 -15.54 -5.99 14.27
N SER A 82 -15.25 -5.63 15.52
CA SER A 82 -14.85 -4.27 15.91
C SER A 82 -13.37 -4.29 16.29
N PRO A 83 -12.43 -4.25 15.31
CA PRO A 83 -11.00 -4.28 15.60
C PRO A 83 -10.49 -2.92 16.08
N SER A 84 -9.30 -2.94 16.68
CA SER A 84 -8.47 -1.74 16.86
C SER A 84 -8.02 -1.26 15.47
N MET A 85 -8.24 0.02 15.16
CA MET A 85 -7.89 0.59 13.86
C MET A 85 -7.04 1.84 13.98
N ILE A 86 -6.04 1.96 13.10
CA ILE A 86 -5.27 3.20 12.92
C ILE A 86 -5.61 3.74 11.54
N ILE A 87 -6.22 4.91 11.52
CA ILE A 87 -6.58 5.61 10.30
C ILE A 87 -5.52 6.65 10.01
N ARG A 88 -4.96 6.59 8.81
CA ARG A 88 -4.07 7.63 8.28
C ARG A 88 -4.67 8.21 7.02
N ARG A 89 -5.07 9.47 7.10
CA ARG A 89 -5.62 10.23 5.99
C ARG A 89 -4.48 10.86 5.19
N VAL A 90 -4.43 10.55 3.89
CA VAL A 90 -3.55 11.22 2.93
C VAL A 90 -4.32 12.22 2.08
N GLU A 91 -3.61 13.19 1.50
CA GLU A 91 -4.21 14.20 0.64
C GLU A 91 -4.76 13.55 -0.65
N LYS A 92 -6.01 13.91 -1.02
CA LYS A 92 -6.60 13.48 -2.29
C LYS A 92 -5.87 14.18 -3.44
N LYS A 93 -5.54 13.42 -4.48
CA LYS A 93 -4.96 13.95 -5.72
C LYS A 93 -5.85 13.68 -6.91
N SER A 94 -5.75 14.53 -7.93
CA SER A 94 -6.56 14.49 -9.15
C SER A 94 -6.23 13.31 -10.06
N THR A 95 -4.95 12.96 -10.18
CA THR A 95 -4.51 11.86 -11.04
C THR A 95 -4.17 10.63 -10.22
N ARG A 96 -4.33 9.44 -10.83
CA ARG A 96 -3.97 8.17 -10.20
C ARG A 96 -2.49 8.13 -9.81
N ASN A 97 -1.59 8.66 -10.65
CA ASN A 97 -0.15 8.65 -10.38
C ASN A 97 0.22 9.55 -9.17
N GLU A 98 -0.33 10.76 -9.11
CA GLU A 98 -0.14 11.64 -7.94
C GLU A 98 -0.74 11.02 -6.68
N MET A 99 -1.87 10.31 -6.80
CA MET A 99 -2.49 9.62 -5.68
C MET A 99 -1.60 8.47 -5.16
N LEU A 100 -0.95 7.70 -6.03
CA LEU A 100 0.05 6.70 -5.61
C LEU A 100 1.21 7.37 -4.85
N GLY A 101 1.68 8.53 -5.33
CA GLY A 101 2.70 9.32 -4.65
C GLY A 101 2.27 9.78 -3.24
N SER A 102 1.03 10.26 -3.10
CA SER A 102 0.44 10.68 -1.82
C SER A 102 0.35 9.51 -0.81
N VAL A 103 -0.08 8.32 -1.27
CA VAL A 103 -0.16 7.12 -0.43
C VAL A 103 1.22 6.60 -0.03
N ILE A 104 2.21 6.62 -0.93
CA ILE A 104 3.59 6.20 -0.62
C ILE A 104 4.22 7.17 0.38
N GLY A 105 4.11 8.47 0.12
CA GLY A 105 4.71 9.54 0.90
C GLY A 105 6.24 9.55 0.88
N ASP A 106 6.82 10.29 1.81
CA ASP A 106 8.26 10.52 1.92
C ASP A 106 8.81 9.99 3.27
N PRO A 107 9.94 9.26 3.27
CA PRO A 107 10.53 8.72 4.49
C PRO A 107 11.09 9.76 5.46
N SER A 108 11.50 10.93 4.96
CA SER A 108 12.08 12.03 5.74
C SER A 108 10.98 12.86 6.40
N ASP A 109 9.96 13.22 5.61
CA ASP A 109 8.82 14.01 6.10
C ASP A 109 7.78 13.17 6.84
N ARG A 110 7.94 11.84 6.85
CA ARG A 110 7.02 10.91 7.52
C ARG A 110 5.59 11.03 7.00
N THR A 111 5.43 11.14 5.69
CA THR A 111 4.12 11.20 5.01
C THR A 111 3.72 9.84 4.42
N GLY A 112 2.45 9.68 4.05
CA GLY A 112 1.89 8.46 3.48
C GLY A 112 2.18 7.22 4.35
N LEU A 113 2.56 6.11 3.72
CA LEU A 113 2.94 4.88 4.41
C LEU A 113 4.10 5.08 5.41
N TRP A 114 5.03 5.98 5.14
CA TRP A 114 6.19 6.20 6.02
C TRP A 114 5.83 6.80 7.37
N GLY A 115 4.72 7.55 7.45
CA GLY A 115 4.23 8.11 8.71
C GLY A 115 3.69 7.07 9.69
N LEU A 116 3.45 5.83 9.25
CA LEU A 116 3.05 4.73 10.14
C LEU A 116 4.13 4.37 11.16
N LEU A 117 5.39 4.78 10.93
CA LEU A 117 6.49 4.58 11.86
C LEU A 117 6.31 5.37 13.17
N ASP A 118 5.56 6.47 13.11
CA ASP A 118 5.29 7.32 14.27
C ASP A 118 3.95 6.97 14.94
N ALA A 119 3.23 5.98 14.42
CA ALA A 119 1.90 5.59 14.92
C ALA A 119 1.93 5.24 16.41
N ARG A 120 2.91 4.47 16.87
CA ARG A 120 3.04 4.13 18.30
C ARG A 120 3.23 5.37 19.18
N ALA A 121 3.96 6.38 18.71
CA ALA A 121 4.18 7.61 19.47
C ALA A 121 2.92 8.48 19.52
N GLN A 122 2.14 8.50 18.43
CA GLN A 122 0.93 9.33 18.31
C GLN A 122 -0.29 8.70 18.99
N THR A 123 -0.44 7.38 18.90
CA THR A 123 -1.67 6.67 19.31
C THR A 123 -1.45 5.67 20.46
N SER A 124 -0.21 5.45 20.88
CA SER A 124 0.18 4.36 21.81
C SER A 124 -0.04 2.94 21.25
N VAL A 125 -0.59 2.80 20.04
CA VAL A 125 -0.88 1.51 19.40
C VAL A 125 0.07 1.28 18.23
N ARG A 126 0.57 0.04 18.08
CA ARG A 126 1.46 -0.33 16.97
C ARG A 126 0.63 -0.91 15.81
N PRO A 127 0.89 -0.50 14.56
CA PRO A 127 0.33 -1.16 13.38
C PRO A 127 0.72 -2.66 13.34
N GLY A 128 -0.26 -3.53 13.18
CA GLY A 128 -0.06 -4.98 13.01
C GLY A 128 -0.34 -5.45 11.58
N LEU A 129 -1.43 -4.94 11.00
CA LEU A 129 -1.85 -5.18 9.63
C LEU A 129 -1.92 -3.83 8.90
N ILE A 130 -1.41 -3.76 7.67
CA ILE A 130 -1.41 -2.54 6.86
C ILE A 130 -2.16 -2.81 5.57
N VAL A 131 -3.11 -1.93 5.24
CA VAL A 131 -3.87 -1.96 3.99
C VAL A 131 -3.86 -0.59 3.30
N CYS A 132 -3.71 -0.62 1.98
CA CYS A 132 -3.90 0.53 1.09
C CYS A 132 -4.95 0.13 0.04
N PRO A 133 -6.25 0.17 0.40
CA PRO A 133 -7.31 -0.45 -0.38
C PRO A 133 -7.32 0.06 -1.83
N GLY A 134 -7.12 -0.84 -2.79
CA GLY A 134 -7.21 -0.49 -4.21
C GLY A 134 -6.08 0.40 -4.75
N PHE A 135 -4.94 0.48 -4.06
CA PHE A 135 -3.72 1.16 -4.56
C PHE A 135 -2.55 0.19 -4.86
N CYS A 136 -2.62 -1.04 -4.37
CA CYS A 136 -1.60 -2.08 -4.59
C CYS A 136 -1.77 -2.87 -5.90
N ASN A 137 -2.94 -2.79 -6.53
CA ASN A 137 -3.37 -3.65 -7.63
C ASN A 137 -2.69 -3.35 -8.98
N ASP A 138 -2.26 -2.11 -9.21
CA ASP A 138 -1.77 -1.68 -10.52
C ASP A 138 -0.42 -2.34 -10.87
N SER A 139 -0.25 -2.74 -12.14
CA SER A 139 1.02 -3.19 -12.71
C SER A 139 1.50 -2.17 -13.76
N PRO A 140 2.13 -1.06 -13.35
CA PRO A 140 2.49 0.01 -14.27
C PRO A 140 3.51 -0.45 -15.31
N ILE A 141 3.52 0.18 -16.48
CA ILE A 141 4.44 -0.12 -17.59
C ILE A 141 5.44 1.04 -17.72
N GLY A 142 6.73 0.71 -17.78
CA GLY A 142 7.84 1.63 -17.99
C GLY A 142 8.82 1.13 -19.05
N ALA A 143 9.72 2.00 -19.50
CA ALA A 143 10.82 1.64 -20.38
C ALA A 143 11.85 0.77 -19.64
N THR A 144 12.28 -0.32 -20.25
CA THR A 144 13.15 -1.32 -19.61
C THR A 144 14.55 -1.33 -20.22
N THR A 145 14.65 -1.47 -21.53
CA THR A 145 15.93 -1.52 -22.23
C THR A 145 15.89 -0.71 -23.52
N VAL A 146 17.03 -0.13 -23.86
CA VAL A 146 17.27 0.48 -25.17
C VAL A 146 18.26 -0.38 -25.93
N THR A 147 17.92 -0.74 -27.16
CA THR A 147 18.80 -1.46 -28.08
C THR A 147 19.08 -0.59 -29.29
N MET A 148 20.36 -0.33 -29.56
CA MET A 148 20.77 0.41 -30.75
C MET A 148 20.65 -0.49 -31.99
N THR A 149 19.98 -0.01 -33.03
CA THR A 149 19.90 -0.66 -34.35
C THR A 149 20.92 -0.11 -35.33
N ASN A 150 21.34 1.15 -35.14
CA ASN A 150 22.47 1.76 -35.81
C ASN A 150 23.16 2.73 -34.84
N GLU A 151 24.46 2.60 -34.65
CA GLU A 151 25.25 3.46 -33.75
C GLU A 151 25.60 4.82 -34.38
N GLY A 152 25.41 4.95 -35.70
CA GLY A 152 25.72 6.16 -36.45
C GLY A 152 27.21 6.51 -36.46
N SER A 153 27.53 7.75 -36.84
CA SER A 153 28.91 8.25 -36.86
C SER A 153 29.00 9.77 -36.72
N GLY A 154 30.15 10.25 -36.24
CA GLY A 154 30.47 11.68 -36.12
C GLY A 154 29.85 12.35 -34.89
N TYR A 155 29.39 11.59 -33.90
CA TYR A 155 28.79 12.15 -32.69
C TYR A 155 29.85 12.56 -31.67
N THR A 156 29.85 13.82 -31.26
CA THR A 156 30.49 14.29 -30.02
C THR A 156 29.45 14.68 -28.97
N GLU A 157 28.24 15.05 -29.41
CA GLU A 157 27.08 15.31 -28.55
C GLU A 157 25.81 14.73 -29.18
N ALA A 158 24.94 14.12 -28.36
CA ALA A 158 23.67 13.57 -28.82
C ALA A 158 22.60 13.68 -27.73
N THR A 159 21.43 14.18 -28.13
CA THR A 159 20.23 14.28 -27.31
C THR A 159 19.26 13.18 -27.72
N VAL A 160 18.78 12.42 -26.73
CA VAL A 160 17.76 11.38 -26.94
C VAL A 160 16.42 11.93 -26.54
N THR A 161 15.47 11.92 -27.47
CA THR A 161 14.08 12.30 -27.22
C THR A 161 13.21 11.06 -27.35
N PHE A 162 12.60 10.64 -26.24
CA PHE A 162 11.60 9.57 -26.26
C PHE A 162 10.23 10.16 -26.60
N THR A 163 9.46 9.43 -27.41
CA THR A 163 8.06 9.74 -27.69
C THR A 163 7.22 8.54 -27.32
N ALA A 164 6.23 8.76 -26.46
CA ALA A 164 5.34 7.73 -25.95
C ALA A 164 3.90 8.29 -25.97
N ALA A 165 3.15 7.99 -27.02
CA ALA A 165 1.80 8.52 -27.20
C ALA A 165 0.87 8.03 -26.09
N GLY A 166 0.26 8.95 -25.34
CA GLY A 166 -0.66 8.64 -24.25
C GLY A 166 0.01 8.14 -22.95
N ALA A 167 1.33 8.20 -22.83
CA ALA A 167 2.00 7.90 -21.57
C ALA A 167 1.67 8.95 -20.50
N GLN A 168 1.51 8.53 -19.25
CA GLN A 168 1.31 9.46 -18.14
C GLN A 168 2.60 10.22 -17.82
N VAL A 169 3.75 9.54 -17.88
CA VAL A 169 5.08 10.15 -17.80
C VAL A 169 5.94 9.58 -18.91
N VAL A 170 6.48 10.46 -19.75
CA VAL A 170 7.34 10.08 -20.89
C VAL A 170 8.74 9.74 -20.36
N PRO A 171 9.35 8.62 -20.79
CA PRO A 171 10.71 8.24 -20.40
C PRO A 171 11.75 9.31 -20.78
N LYS A 172 12.86 9.36 -20.04
CA LYS A 172 14.00 10.24 -20.33
C LYS A 172 15.30 9.47 -20.20
N GLY A 173 16.31 9.90 -20.94
CA GLY A 173 17.60 9.22 -20.96
C GLY A 173 18.64 9.99 -21.76
N LYS A 174 19.87 9.50 -21.70
CA LYS A 174 21.05 10.14 -22.29
C LYS A 174 21.80 9.16 -23.18
N ALA A 175 22.30 9.67 -24.30
CA ALA A 175 23.15 8.89 -25.19
C ALA A 175 24.52 8.64 -24.55
N VAL A 176 25.04 7.44 -24.75
CA VAL A 176 26.41 7.05 -24.40
C VAL A 176 27.23 7.05 -25.68
N ILE A 177 28.16 7.99 -25.79
CA ILE A 177 28.99 8.19 -26.97
C ILE A 177 30.39 7.65 -26.73
N GLN A 178 30.89 6.83 -27.64
CA GLN A 178 32.27 6.36 -27.62
C GLN A 178 32.82 6.29 -29.05
N GLY A 179 34.01 6.84 -29.26
CA GLY A 179 34.70 6.78 -30.55
C GLY A 179 33.91 7.42 -31.72
N GLY A 180 33.11 8.47 -31.44
CA GLY A 180 32.30 9.13 -32.46
C GLY A 180 30.97 8.44 -32.79
N LYS A 181 30.56 7.44 -32.01
CA LYS A 181 29.33 6.65 -32.21
C LYS A 181 28.46 6.62 -30.95
N VAL A 182 27.15 6.47 -31.13
CA VAL A 182 26.21 6.24 -30.02
C VAL A 182 26.13 4.75 -29.74
N VAL A 183 26.88 4.29 -28.73
CA VAL A 183 27.00 2.87 -28.37
C VAL A 183 25.81 2.39 -27.53
N GLY A 184 25.10 3.31 -26.88
CA GLY A 184 23.92 2.98 -26.09
C GLY A 184 23.17 4.21 -25.60
N VAL A 185 22.07 3.98 -24.88
CA VAL A 185 21.31 5.01 -24.19
C VAL A 185 21.05 4.56 -22.77
N THR A 186 21.43 5.37 -21.79
CA THR A 186 21.08 5.18 -20.39
C THR A 186 19.71 5.78 -20.13
N ILE A 187 18.77 4.99 -19.61
CA ILE A 187 17.46 5.46 -19.18
C ILE A 187 17.63 6.07 -17.77
N ASP A 188 17.45 7.38 -17.65
CA ASP A 188 17.48 8.10 -16.37
C ASP A 188 16.10 8.11 -15.70
N ASP A 189 15.03 8.11 -16.51
CA ASP A 189 13.63 8.05 -16.08
C ASP A 189 12.90 7.04 -16.97
N ALA A 190 12.43 5.94 -16.38
CA ALA A 190 11.72 4.90 -17.10
C ALA A 190 10.31 5.31 -17.56
N GLY A 191 9.81 6.47 -17.13
CA GLY A 191 8.45 6.90 -17.35
C GLY A 191 7.44 6.07 -16.55
N PHE A 192 6.15 6.32 -16.79
CA PHE A 192 5.05 5.67 -16.07
C PHE A 192 3.80 5.59 -16.92
N GLY A 193 3.08 4.47 -16.80
CA GLY A 193 1.77 4.28 -17.43
C GLY A 193 1.84 4.42 -18.95
N ILE A 194 2.74 3.66 -19.59
CA ILE A 194 2.96 3.70 -21.04
C ILE A 194 2.01 2.71 -21.75
N PRO A 195 0.97 3.16 -22.47
CA PRO A 195 0.01 2.26 -23.11
C PRO A 195 0.44 1.81 -24.51
N ASN A 196 1.30 2.58 -25.18
CA ASN A 196 1.69 2.39 -26.57
C ASN A 196 3.21 2.24 -26.72
N THR A 197 3.65 1.77 -27.89
CA THR A 197 5.07 1.66 -28.22
C THR A 197 5.80 2.99 -28.03
N VAL A 198 6.96 2.92 -27.38
CA VAL A 198 7.87 4.05 -27.22
C VAL A 198 8.83 4.09 -28.40
N THR A 199 8.94 5.24 -29.04
CA THR A 199 9.98 5.50 -30.04
C THR A 199 11.04 6.42 -29.47
N MET A 200 12.26 6.33 -29.98
CA MET A 200 13.32 7.27 -29.65
C MET A 200 13.79 7.98 -30.92
N ALA A 201 14.09 9.26 -30.80
CA ALA A 201 14.83 10.02 -31.79
C ALA A 201 16.16 10.46 -31.16
N ILE A 202 17.25 10.27 -31.90
CA ILE A 202 18.58 10.72 -31.48
C ILE A 202 18.98 11.87 -32.41
N THR A 203 19.26 13.03 -31.82
CA THR A 203 19.63 14.24 -32.56
C THR A 203 20.94 14.77 -32.00
N GLY A 204 21.86 15.19 -32.86
CA GLY A 204 23.19 15.63 -32.45
C GLY A 204 24.00 16.17 -33.63
N ASP A 205 25.31 16.27 -33.45
CA ASP A 205 26.27 16.69 -34.47
C ASP A 205 26.64 15.58 -35.47
N GLY A 206 26.43 14.32 -35.08
CA GLY A 206 26.59 13.15 -35.94
C GLY A 206 25.33 12.78 -36.74
N SER A 207 25.45 11.71 -37.54
CA SER A 207 24.34 11.21 -38.37
C SER A 207 24.11 9.70 -38.23
N GLY A 208 22.86 9.29 -38.43
CA GLY A 208 22.47 7.90 -38.63
C GLY A 208 22.24 7.05 -37.37
N ALA A 209 22.36 7.60 -36.15
CA ALA A 209 22.06 6.84 -34.94
C ALA A 209 20.55 6.54 -34.82
N ALA A 210 20.21 5.27 -34.57
CA ALA A 210 18.83 4.81 -34.42
C ALA A 210 18.77 3.62 -33.45
N GLY A 211 17.68 3.50 -32.70
CA GLY A 211 17.47 2.39 -31.77
C GLY A 211 16.00 2.14 -31.48
N THR A 212 15.74 1.05 -30.76
CA THR A 212 14.40 0.67 -30.27
C THR A 212 14.37 0.67 -28.75
N VAL A 213 13.19 0.95 -28.19
CA VAL A 213 12.94 0.97 -26.74
C VAL A 213 12.00 -0.16 -26.40
N ALA A 214 12.44 -1.07 -25.54
CA ALA A 214 11.56 -2.05 -24.94
C ALA A 214 10.83 -1.44 -23.74
N THR A 215 9.57 -1.80 -23.58
CA THR A 215 8.75 -1.46 -22.41
C THR A 215 8.28 -2.73 -21.74
N GLY A 216 8.09 -2.70 -20.44
CA GLY A 216 7.60 -3.84 -19.69
C GLY A 216 6.88 -3.43 -18.40
N PRO A 217 6.03 -4.33 -17.88
CA PRO A 217 5.38 -4.14 -16.58
C PRO A 217 6.41 -4.17 -15.45
N VAL A 218 6.31 -3.20 -14.54
CA VAL A 218 7.13 -3.07 -13.35
C VAL A 218 6.29 -3.34 -12.09
N ALA A 219 6.99 -3.55 -10.97
CA ALA A 219 6.34 -3.82 -9.68
C ALA A 219 5.52 -2.61 -9.20
N ASN A 220 4.44 -2.88 -8.47
CA ASN A 220 3.62 -1.81 -7.90
C ASN A 220 4.41 -1.02 -6.82
N PRO A 221 4.51 0.32 -6.94
CA PRO A 221 5.34 1.11 -6.04
C PRO A 221 4.75 1.22 -4.61
N VAL A 222 3.42 1.23 -4.46
CA VAL A 222 2.74 1.25 -3.15
C VAL A 222 2.99 -0.05 -2.40
N ALA A 223 2.84 -1.20 -3.06
CA ALA A 223 3.11 -2.50 -2.45
C ALA A 223 4.57 -2.64 -1.99
N LEU A 224 5.52 -2.11 -2.76
CA LEU A 224 6.95 -2.10 -2.38
C LEU A 224 7.23 -1.15 -1.21
N ALA A 225 6.66 0.06 -1.21
CA ALA A 225 6.77 0.99 -0.09
C ALA A 225 6.15 0.40 1.19
N MET A 226 5.00 -0.24 1.06
CA MET A 226 4.33 -0.94 2.16
C MET A 226 5.21 -2.07 2.70
N SER A 227 5.87 -2.86 1.84
CA SER A 227 6.82 -3.88 2.28
C SER A 227 7.98 -3.28 3.09
N ALA A 228 8.53 -2.15 2.66
CA ALA A 228 9.63 -1.47 3.34
C ALA A 228 9.22 -0.96 4.73
N VAL A 229 8.02 -0.39 4.85
CA VAL A 229 7.45 0.07 6.13
C VAL A 229 7.08 -1.11 7.03
N ALA A 230 6.39 -2.12 6.49
CA ALA A 230 5.99 -3.32 7.20
C ALA A 230 7.17 -4.07 7.80
N LYS A 231 8.31 -4.13 7.10
CA LYS A 231 9.57 -4.70 7.61
C LYS A 231 10.05 -4.00 8.89
N ARG A 232 9.97 -2.67 8.95
CA ARG A 232 10.39 -1.88 10.12
C ARG A 232 9.39 -2.00 11.27
N LEU A 233 8.10 -2.04 10.93
CA LEU A 233 7.02 -2.19 11.90
C LEU A 233 6.78 -3.63 12.33
N LEU A 234 7.44 -4.63 11.73
CA LEU A 234 7.11 -6.05 11.88
C LEU A 234 5.61 -6.35 11.67
N ALA A 235 5.00 -5.60 10.77
CA ALA A 235 3.60 -5.72 10.39
C ALA A 235 3.46 -6.59 9.13
N ILE A 236 2.22 -6.94 8.79
CA ILE A 236 1.88 -7.62 7.53
C ILE A 236 1.15 -6.63 6.63
N GLY A 237 1.68 -6.36 5.45
CA GLY A 237 1.02 -5.56 4.42
C GLY A 237 0.14 -6.45 3.55
N ILE A 238 -1.17 -6.23 3.56
CA ILE A 238 -2.10 -7.02 2.74
C ILE A 238 -2.32 -6.27 1.42
N CYS A 239 -1.90 -6.89 0.32
CA CYS A 239 -1.95 -6.29 -1.02
C CYS A 239 -3.08 -6.89 -1.86
N ASP A 240 -3.82 -6.02 -2.52
CA ASP A 240 -4.74 -6.42 -3.59
C ASP A 240 -3.98 -6.66 -4.90
N ALA A 241 -4.31 -7.75 -5.58
CA ALA A 241 -3.84 -8.07 -6.92
C ALA A 241 -4.66 -7.33 -8.01
N PRO A 242 -4.20 -7.31 -9.28
CA PRO A 242 -4.85 -6.59 -10.39
C PRO A 242 -6.27 -7.06 -10.76
N ASN A 243 -6.73 -8.23 -10.29
CA ASN A 243 -8.06 -8.76 -10.60
C ASN A 243 -8.33 -8.95 -12.11
N LEU A 244 -7.29 -9.24 -12.90
CA LEU A 244 -7.37 -9.50 -14.34
C LEU A 244 -7.60 -10.99 -14.62
N ASP A 245 -6.53 -11.74 -14.85
CA ASP A 245 -6.55 -13.19 -14.96
C ASP A 245 -5.53 -13.81 -13.99
N ARG A 246 -5.57 -15.14 -13.84
CA ARG A 246 -4.67 -15.85 -12.92
C ARG A 246 -3.20 -15.71 -13.31
N VAL A 247 -2.90 -15.59 -14.60
CA VAL A 247 -1.53 -15.50 -15.12
C VAL A 247 -0.95 -14.11 -14.82
N GLN A 248 -1.72 -13.05 -15.08
CA GLN A 248 -1.35 -11.67 -14.77
C GLN A 248 -1.23 -11.44 -13.26
N ALA A 249 -2.10 -12.04 -12.46
CA ALA A 249 -1.98 -12.00 -11.00
C ALA A 249 -0.67 -12.68 -10.53
N ALA A 250 -0.32 -13.84 -11.09
CA ALA A 250 0.93 -14.52 -10.77
C ALA A 250 2.17 -13.72 -11.21
N LEU A 251 2.15 -13.15 -12.42
CA LEU A 251 3.23 -12.30 -12.92
C LEU A 251 3.38 -11.02 -12.09
N TRP A 252 2.28 -10.40 -11.66
CA TRP A 252 2.30 -9.25 -10.75
C TRP A 252 2.93 -9.63 -9.40
N ALA A 253 2.53 -10.78 -8.84
CA ALA A 253 3.10 -11.27 -7.57
C ALA A 253 4.59 -11.60 -7.70
N GLU A 254 5.03 -12.16 -8.84
CA GLU A 254 6.44 -12.44 -9.12
C GLU A 254 7.28 -11.15 -9.11
N ARG A 255 6.76 -10.05 -9.65
CA ARG A 255 7.44 -8.74 -9.62
C ARG A 255 7.59 -8.15 -8.22
N LEU A 256 6.69 -8.51 -7.31
CA LEU A 256 6.79 -8.16 -5.88
C LEU A 256 7.73 -9.08 -5.11
N ARG A 257 8.09 -10.24 -5.67
CA ARG A 257 8.98 -11.20 -5.02
C ARG A 257 10.38 -10.60 -4.92
N ARG A 258 10.79 -10.32 -3.68
CA ARG A 258 12.16 -9.97 -3.28
C ARG A 258 12.63 -10.98 -2.25
N ASP A 259 13.94 -11.05 -2.00
CA ASP A 259 14.53 -11.94 -0.99
C ASP A 259 13.91 -11.79 0.42
N ASN A 260 13.20 -10.68 0.67
CA ASN A 260 12.48 -10.36 1.91
C ASN A 260 10.96 -10.18 1.73
N GLY A 261 10.32 -10.82 0.75
CA GLY A 261 8.88 -10.75 0.49
C GLY A 261 7.95 -11.25 1.61
N ARG A 262 8.50 -11.62 2.78
CA ARG A 262 7.79 -12.12 3.96
C ARG A 262 6.73 -11.16 4.53
N TYR A 263 6.85 -9.87 4.27
CA TYR A 263 5.99 -8.84 4.87
C TYR A 263 4.75 -8.50 4.03
N LEU A 264 4.57 -9.14 2.88
CA LEU A 264 3.40 -8.92 2.02
C LEU A 264 2.53 -10.16 1.97
N TYR A 265 1.21 -9.96 2.06
CA TYR A 265 0.19 -10.99 1.87
C TYR A 265 -0.69 -10.59 0.69
N ALA A 266 -0.44 -11.20 -0.47
CA ALA A 266 -1.12 -10.88 -1.72
C ALA A 266 -2.45 -11.63 -1.86
N ILE A 267 -3.51 -10.92 -2.27
CA ILE A 267 -4.87 -11.47 -2.40
C ILE A 267 -5.43 -11.18 -3.79
N ASP A 268 -5.92 -12.24 -4.43
CA ASP A 268 -6.67 -12.24 -5.69
C ASP A 268 -7.76 -13.32 -5.58
N PRO A 269 -8.99 -13.11 -6.08
CA PRO A 269 -9.56 -11.93 -6.75
C PRO A 269 -10.16 -10.89 -5.78
N ALA A 270 -10.58 -9.75 -6.33
CA ALA A 270 -11.36 -8.74 -5.60
C ALA A 270 -12.74 -9.28 -5.16
N VAL A 271 -13.38 -8.64 -4.17
CA VAL A 271 -14.70 -9.04 -3.66
C VAL A 271 -15.81 -8.16 -4.23
N ARG A 272 -17.04 -8.69 -4.31
CA ARG A 272 -18.23 -7.93 -4.72
C ARG A 272 -19.13 -7.71 -3.51
N ARG A 273 -19.55 -6.47 -3.31
CA ARG A 273 -20.45 -6.07 -2.21
C ARG A 273 -21.55 -5.17 -2.76
N PHE A 274 -22.73 -5.27 -2.16
CA PHE A 274 -23.79 -4.32 -2.44
C PHE A 274 -23.43 -2.99 -1.77
N ALA A 275 -23.41 -1.91 -2.54
CA ALA A 275 -23.08 -0.59 -2.04
C ALA A 275 -24.24 0.37 -2.35
N VAL A 276 -24.65 1.10 -1.33
CA VAL A 276 -25.48 2.29 -1.46
C VAL A 276 -24.52 3.42 -1.84
N VAL A 277 -24.76 4.06 -2.98
CA VAL A 277 -23.86 5.09 -3.50
C VAL A 277 -24.62 6.40 -3.61
N ASP A 278 -24.21 7.39 -2.83
CA ASP A 278 -24.85 8.70 -2.83
C ASP A 278 -24.86 9.33 -4.23
N GLY A 279 -26.05 9.66 -4.71
CA GLY A 279 -26.24 10.30 -6.02
C GLY A 279 -26.17 9.36 -7.23
N SER A 280 -26.19 8.03 -7.05
CA SER A 280 -26.35 7.06 -8.13
C SER A 280 -27.21 5.86 -7.71
N ASP A 281 -27.53 4.98 -8.66
CA ASP A 281 -28.29 3.75 -8.35
C ASP A 281 -27.47 2.79 -7.50
N ASP A 282 -28.09 2.23 -6.46
CA ASP A 282 -27.49 1.17 -5.64
C ASP A 282 -27.07 0.00 -6.51
N THR A 283 -25.84 -0.48 -6.32
CA THR A 283 -25.26 -1.47 -7.23
C THR A 283 -24.28 -2.40 -6.54
N ILE A 284 -23.91 -3.47 -7.24
CA ILE A 284 -22.88 -4.41 -6.79
C ILE A 284 -21.53 -3.87 -7.25
N LEU A 285 -20.81 -3.24 -6.33
CA LEU A 285 -19.47 -2.73 -6.58
C LEU A 285 -18.40 -3.81 -6.36
N THR A 286 -17.37 -3.77 -7.21
CA THR A 286 -16.15 -4.53 -6.99
C THR A 286 -15.25 -3.74 -6.05
N ARG A 287 -14.96 -4.30 -4.88
CA ARG A 287 -14.14 -3.69 -3.83
C ARG A 287 -12.82 -4.45 -3.64
N PRO A 288 -11.75 -3.77 -3.21
CA PRO A 288 -10.51 -4.42 -2.82
C PRO A 288 -10.76 -5.48 -1.74
N ALA A 289 -10.09 -6.63 -1.83
CA ALA A 289 -10.28 -7.73 -0.89
C ALA A 289 -9.41 -7.59 0.38
N SER A 290 -8.40 -6.72 0.35
CA SER A 290 -7.45 -6.50 1.44
C SER A 290 -8.12 -6.10 2.75
N THR A 291 -9.17 -5.29 2.71
CA THR A 291 -9.96 -4.86 3.89
C THR A 291 -10.66 -6.04 4.55
N THR A 292 -11.37 -6.84 3.75
CA THR A 292 -12.02 -8.07 4.19
C THR A 292 -11.02 -9.06 4.78
N VAL A 293 -9.88 -9.28 4.12
CA VAL A 293 -8.86 -10.21 4.62
C VAL A 293 -8.21 -9.69 5.90
N ALA A 294 -7.95 -8.38 6.03
CA ALA A 294 -7.46 -7.78 7.28
C ALA A 294 -8.44 -8.02 8.43
N ALA A 295 -9.74 -7.88 8.18
CA ALA A 295 -10.77 -8.18 9.16
C ALA A 295 -10.80 -9.65 9.56
N LEU A 296 -10.59 -10.59 8.62
CA LEU A 296 -10.48 -12.02 8.91
C LEU A 296 -9.26 -12.38 9.76
N PHE A 297 -8.12 -11.70 9.58
CA PHE A 297 -6.97 -11.83 10.50
C PHE A 297 -7.36 -11.41 11.92
N ALA A 298 -7.92 -10.20 12.07
CA ALA A 298 -8.34 -9.69 13.39
C ALA A 298 -9.43 -10.55 14.04
N LYS A 299 -10.35 -11.10 13.24
CA LYS A 299 -11.37 -12.05 13.69
C LYS A 299 -10.74 -13.31 14.27
N ARG A 300 -9.83 -13.94 13.51
CA ARG A 300 -9.18 -15.18 13.94
C ARG A 300 -8.35 -15.00 15.20
N ASP A 301 -7.60 -13.91 15.28
CA ASP A 301 -6.74 -13.62 16.42
C ASP A 301 -7.58 -13.44 17.69
N ARG A 302 -8.75 -12.79 17.58
CA ARG A 302 -9.69 -12.64 18.69
C ARG A 302 -10.36 -13.94 19.09
N GLU A 303 -10.76 -14.78 18.14
CA GLU A 303 -11.37 -16.10 18.40
C GLU A 303 -10.40 -17.07 19.08
N ARG A 304 -9.11 -17.02 18.73
CA ARG A 304 -8.11 -18.02 19.12
C ARG A 304 -7.08 -17.53 20.14
N GLY A 305 -7.11 -16.24 20.49
CA GLY A 305 -6.23 -15.63 21.49
C GLY A 305 -4.83 -15.25 20.99
N GLY A 306 -4.64 -15.08 19.68
CA GLY A 306 -3.41 -14.54 19.11
C GLY A 306 -3.05 -14.98 17.68
N PRO A 307 -1.93 -14.47 17.13
CA PRO A 307 -1.58 -14.48 15.71
C PRO A 307 -0.95 -15.79 15.19
N TYR A 308 -1.10 -16.88 15.94
CA TYR A 308 -0.49 -18.18 15.63
C TYR A 308 -1.42 -19.11 14.84
N TRP A 309 -2.64 -18.67 14.54
CA TRP A 309 -3.57 -19.41 13.70
C TRP A 309 -3.67 -18.80 12.31
N SER A 310 -3.79 -19.66 11.31
CA SER A 310 -4.02 -19.20 9.95
C SER A 310 -5.34 -18.42 9.86
N PRO A 311 -5.37 -17.26 9.19
CA PRO A 311 -6.58 -16.50 8.89
C PRO A 311 -7.43 -17.18 7.80
N GLU A 312 -6.95 -18.26 7.20
CA GLU A 312 -7.63 -18.95 6.11
C GLU A 312 -8.76 -19.87 6.62
N ASN A 313 -9.56 -20.38 5.67
CA ASN A 313 -10.71 -21.25 5.93
C ASN A 313 -11.71 -20.64 6.92
N GLN A 314 -11.96 -19.34 6.76
CA GLN A 314 -13.02 -18.58 7.44
C GLN A 314 -14.09 -18.19 6.44
N THR A 315 -15.33 -18.12 6.92
CA THR A 315 -16.44 -17.57 6.14
C THR A 315 -16.39 -16.05 6.22
N SER A 316 -16.29 -15.41 5.05
CA SER A 316 -16.47 -13.95 4.92
C SER A 316 -17.96 -13.61 4.90
N SER A 317 -18.31 -12.50 5.53
CA SER A 317 -19.67 -11.99 5.64
C SER A 317 -19.87 -10.81 4.68
N ALA A 318 -21.13 -10.51 4.34
CA ALA A 318 -21.50 -9.36 3.51
C ALA A 318 -20.85 -9.28 2.10
N ILE A 319 -20.30 -10.38 1.59
CA ILE A 319 -19.88 -10.52 0.19
C ILE A 319 -20.98 -11.18 -0.64
N VAL A 320 -21.27 -10.62 -1.81
CA VAL A 320 -22.23 -11.17 -2.78
C VAL A 320 -21.55 -12.24 -3.64
N GLY A 321 -20.23 -12.13 -3.78
CA GLY A 321 -19.40 -13.09 -4.50
C GLY A 321 -18.00 -12.53 -4.73
N VAL A 322 -17.16 -13.32 -5.36
CA VAL A 322 -15.86 -12.89 -5.86
C VAL A 322 -16.00 -12.22 -7.22
N ALA A 323 -15.09 -11.31 -7.55
CA ALA A 323 -15.11 -10.61 -8.84
C ALA A 323 -14.85 -11.55 -10.02
N ARG A 324 -14.12 -12.65 -9.78
CA ARG A 324 -13.85 -13.71 -10.75
C ARG A 324 -14.02 -15.08 -10.08
N PRO A 325 -14.64 -16.07 -10.74
CA PRO A 325 -14.65 -17.44 -10.25
C PRO A 325 -13.21 -17.99 -10.09
N ILE A 326 -12.97 -18.72 -9.01
CA ILE A 326 -11.66 -19.29 -8.62
C ILE A 326 -11.65 -20.79 -8.93
#